data_AF-A0A3B9C3I7-F1
#
_entry.id   AF-A0A3B9C3I7-F1
#
_cell.length_a   1.000
_cell.length_b   1.000
_cell.length_c   1.000
_cell.angle_alpha   90.00
_cell.angle_beta   90.00
_cell.angle_gamma   90.00
#
_symmetry.space_group_name_H-M   'P 1'
#
loop_
_entity.id
_entity.type
_entity.pdbx_description
1 polymer ?
#
loop_
_entity_poly.entity_id
_entity_poly.type
_entity_poly.pdbx_seq_one_letter_code
_entity_poly.pdbx_strand_id
1 'polypeptide(L)'
;HTPAKGQQLEDHYFGAIPDRVFAYMQDFEQEAYKLGIPLRTRHNEVAPSQFECAPIFEEVNIAVDHNSLLMDVMQKVAKRHKLKVLLHEKPFAGVNGSGKHNNWSLATDTGINLLAPGKTPRTNLMFLTFFVNVLKAVHTHADLLRASIASSNNDHRLGANEAPPAIISVFVGKYLSEVLDEVEQRVTGKFTEQDEVILKMDIHKNIPELLMDNTDRNRTSPFAFTGNKFEFRAVGSTANCAWPMTILNTIMADTLIQFRKEVESLMEKGEKKEIAILHVIRQYIAESKAIRFEGDNYSEAWAQEAAKRGLNNFKDTPRALDVFSKKGTLSLFAEHKIFNHVEMEARHEIMLEEYVKKVQIEARMMGYLASNSILPAAISYRNRLVENIKGLKEIGLSEETWRSQKEIVQVFAKHINAVSDHVEAMINERKVANNLESMHARAIAYCDKVKPYFDVIRYHADKLELIVDDKLWVLPKYREMLFLR
;
A
#
# COMPACT_ATOMS: atom_id res chain seq x y z
N HIS A 1 -19.94 -5.69 -11.84
CA HIS A 1 -20.01 -7.08 -11.31
C HIS A 1 -18.74 -7.89 -11.66
N THR A 2 -18.28 -8.77 -10.75
CA THR A 2 -17.07 -9.61 -10.93
C THR A 2 -17.27 -10.69 -12.00
N PRO A 3 -16.32 -10.92 -12.92
CA PRO A 3 -16.48 -11.90 -13.99
C PRO A 3 -16.54 -13.36 -13.47
N ALA A 4 -17.12 -14.26 -14.27
CA ALA A 4 -17.26 -15.68 -13.93
C ALA A 4 -15.90 -16.39 -13.75
N LYS A 5 -14.95 -16.13 -14.65
CA LYS A 5 -13.52 -16.37 -14.41
C LYS A 5 -12.91 -15.05 -13.95
N GLY A 6 -12.53 -14.96 -12.70
CA GLY A 6 -11.76 -13.85 -12.12
C GLY A 6 -10.32 -14.27 -11.91
N GLN A 7 -9.80 -14.02 -10.71
CA GLN A 7 -8.45 -14.40 -10.30
C GLN A 7 -8.39 -15.75 -9.57
N GLN A 8 -9.49 -16.52 -9.56
CA GLN A 8 -9.66 -17.66 -8.64
C GLN A 8 -8.70 -18.84 -8.88
N LEU A 9 -8.02 -18.89 -10.04
CA LEU A 9 -7.11 -19.99 -10.39
C LEU A 9 -5.64 -19.68 -10.13
N GLU A 10 -5.29 -18.45 -9.73
CA GLU A 10 -3.90 -17.99 -9.52
C GLU A 10 -2.96 -18.28 -10.73
N ASP A 11 -3.53 -18.50 -11.92
CA ASP A 11 -2.87 -19.01 -13.13
C ASP A 11 -2.11 -17.94 -13.92
N HIS A 12 -2.08 -16.70 -13.40
CA HIS A 12 -1.52 -15.54 -14.07
C HIS A 12 -0.09 -15.22 -13.65
N TYR A 13 0.28 -15.50 -12.39
CA TYR A 13 1.60 -15.17 -11.88
C TYR A 13 2.67 -16.00 -12.59
N PHE A 14 3.67 -15.34 -13.19
CA PHE A 14 4.65 -15.95 -14.09
C PHE A 14 4.07 -16.74 -15.29
N GLY A 15 2.80 -16.49 -15.66
CA GLY A 15 2.21 -17.04 -16.88
C GLY A 15 2.85 -16.44 -18.15
N ALA A 16 2.43 -16.93 -19.33
CA ALA A 16 2.86 -16.34 -20.60
C ALA A 16 2.31 -14.91 -20.79
N ILE A 17 3.18 -13.96 -21.14
CA ILE A 17 2.79 -12.58 -21.43
C ILE A 17 2.13 -12.54 -22.83
N PRO A 18 0.93 -11.96 -23.00
CA PRO A 18 0.30 -11.84 -24.31
C PRO A 18 1.15 -11.05 -25.30
N ASP A 19 1.23 -11.48 -26.57
CA ASP A 19 2.10 -10.90 -27.61
C ASP A 19 1.96 -9.38 -27.75
N ARG A 20 0.71 -8.86 -27.72
CA ARG A 20 0.43 -7.42 -27.79
C ARG A 20 1.05 -6.64 -26.63
N VAL A 21 1.02 -7.21 -25.42
CA VAL A 21 1.63 -6.58 -24.24
C VAL A 21 3.14 -6.74 -24.27
N PHE A 22 3.64 -7.89 -24.71
CA PHE A 22 5.07 -8.12 -24.86
C PHE A 22 5.70 -7.14 -25.84
N ALA A 23 5.06 -6.86 -26.98
CA ALA A 23 5.50 -5.84 -27.92
C ALA A 23 5.57 -4.43 -27.29
N TYR A 24 4.58 -4.07 -26.46
CA TYR A 24 4.62 -2.84 -25.67
C TYR A 24 5.82 -2.83 -24.69
N MET A 25 6.02 -3.92 -23.95
CA MET A 25 7.11 -4.02 -22.97
C MET A 25 8.49 -3.93 -23.62
N GLN A 26 8.67 -4.47 -24.83
CA GLN A 26 9.92 -4.37 -25.57
C GLN A 26 10.21 -2.93 -26.01
N ASP A 27 9.23 -2.22 -26.57
CA ASP A 27 9.37 -0.80 -26.94
C ASP A 27 9.64 0.06 -25.69
N PHE A 28 8.87 -0.16 -24.63
CA PHE A 28 9.03 0.51 -23.34
C PHE A 28 10.43 0.33 -22.74
N GLU A 29 10.95 -0.89 -22.72
CA GLU A 29 12.30 -1.17 -22.23
C GLU A 29 13.36 -0.49 -23.07
N GLN A 30 13.23 -0.49 -24.39
CA GLN A 30 14.19 0.20 -25.26
C GLN A 30 14.22 1.71 -24.98
N GLU A 31 13.07 2.34 -24.78
CA GLU A 31 12.99 3.76 -24.43
C GLU A 31 13.55 4.02 -23.02
N ALA A 32 13.30 3.14 -22.06
CA ALA A 32 13.87 3.23 -20.72
C ALA A 32 15.41 3.12 -20.73
N TYR A 33 15.97 2.20 -21.53
CA TYR A 33 17.43 2.05 -21.67
C TYR A 33 18.08 3.27 -22.32
N LYS A 34 17.44 3.89 -23.31
CA LYS A 34 17.93 5.15 -23.91
C LYS A 34 18.02 6.29 -22.88
N LEU A 35 17.21 6.23 -21.83
CA LEU A 35 17.17 7.19 -20.73
C LEU A 35 18.04 6.80 -19.54
N GLY A 36 18.79 5.69 -19.63
CA GLY A 36 19.68 5.23 -18.58
C GLY A 36 19.01 4.43 -17.46
N ILE A 37 17.72 4.11 -17.58
CA ILE A 37 16.99 3.37 -16.54
C ILE A 37 17.32 1.87 -16.65
N PRO A 38 17.93 1.24 -15.63
CA PRO A 38 18.49 -0.10 -15.75
C PRO A 38 17.45 -1.20 -15.48
N LEU A 39 16.39 -1.26 -16.29
CA LEU A 39 15.36 -2.32 -16.19
C LEU A 39 15.97 -3.72 -16.33
N ARG A 40 15.64 -4.59 -15.37
CA ARG A 40 16.20 -5.95 -15.30
C ARG A 40 15.14 -7.04 -15.44
N THR A 41 14.02 -6.90 -14.77
CA THR A 41 12.96 -7.91 -14.74
C THR A 41 11.64 -7.35 -15.24
N ARG A 42 10.86 -8.21 -15.88
CA ARG A 42 9.44 -8.01 -16.19
C ARG A 42 8.70 -9.34 -16.09
N HIS A 43 7.48 -9.33 -15.57
CA HIS A 43 6.61 -10.51 -15.54
C HIS A 43 5.13 -10.13 -15.41
N ASN A 44 4.26 -11.13 -15.63
CA ASN A 44 2.86 -11.03 -15.23
C ASN A 44 2.75 -11.01 -13.71
N GLU A 45 1.79 -10.24 -13.24
CA GLU A 45 1.36 -10.25 -11.84
C GLU A 45 0.14 -11.15 -11.63
N VAL A 46 -0.31 -11.28 -10.38
CA VAL A 46 -1.39 -12.20 -10.02
C VAL A 46 -2.74 -11.82 -10.65
N ALA A 47 -3.06 -10.52 -10.80
CA ALA A 47 -4.31 -10.12 -11.45
C ALA A 47 -4.22 -10.12 -12.99
N PRO A 48 -5.34 -10.39 -13.70
CA PRO A 48 -5.38 -10.26 -15.15
C PRO A 48 -4.99 -8.86 -15.62
N SER A 49 -4.15 -8.79 -16.67
CA SER A 49 -3.64 -7.53 -17.22
C SER A 49 -2.87 -6.67 -16.21
N GLN A 50 -2.34 -7.28 -15.14
CA GLN A 50 -1.39 -6.68 -14.22
C GLN A 50 0.01 -7.19 -14.54
N PHE A 51 1.00 -6.29 -14.47
CA PHE A 51 2.38 -6.61 -14.80
C PHE A 51 3.33 -5.87 -13.86
N GLU A 52 4.52 -6.43 -13.67
CA GLU A 52 5.60 -5.82 -12.90
C GLU A 52 6.81 -5.60 -13.82
N CYS A 53 7.55 -4.53 -13.55
CA CYS A 53 8.94 -4.40 -13.96
C CYS A 53 9.80 -3.81 -12.84
N ALA A 54 11.03 -4.28 -12.69
CA ALA A 54 11.96 -3.77 -11.69
C ALA A 54 13.33 -3.43 -12.32
N PRO A 55 13.86 -2.22 -12.05
CA PRO A 55 15.25 -1.89 -12.35
C PRO A 55 16.21 -2.49 -11.33
N ILE A 56 17.51 -2.48 -11.67
CA ILE A 56 18.58 -2.65 -10.69
C ILE A 56 18.49 -1.51 -9.67
N PHE A 57 18.82 -1.76 -8.40
CA PHE A 57 18.86 -0.72 -7.38
C PHE A 57 19.92 0.35 -7.73
N GLU A 58 19.66 1.58 -7.31
CA GLU A 58 20.51 2.75 -7.55
C GLU A 58 20.60 3.60 -6.28
N GLU A 59 21.44 4.63 -6.29
CA GLU A 59 21.41 5.65 -5.25
C GLU A 59 20.00 6.27 -5.15
N VAL A 60 19.52 6.48 -3.93
CA VAL A 60 18.10 6.79 -3.68
C VAL A 60 17.56 7.96 -4.51
N ASN A 61 18.37 9.01 -4.69
CA ASN A 61 17.98 10.17 -5.48
C ASN A 61 17.79 9.81 -6.97
N ILE A 62 18.76 9.09 -7.55
CA ILE A 62 18.71 8.63 -8.94
C ILE A 62 17.55 7.66 -9.15
N ALA A 63 17.36 6.70 -8.23
CA ALA A 63 16.27 5.73 -8.29
C ALA A 63 14.89 6.40 -8.29
N VAL A 64 14.70 7.47 -7.52
CA VAL A 64 13.46 8.26 -7.47
C VAL A 64 13.22 9.00 -8.79
N ASP A 65 14.25 9.62 -9.35
CA ASP A 65 14.17 10.33 -10.63
C ASP A 65 13.87 9.36 -11.77
N HIS A 66 14.60 8.23 -11.82
CA HIS A 66 14.37 7.16 -12.78
C HIS A 66 12.98 6.55 -12.64
N ASN A 67 12.45 6.34 -11.43
CA ASN A 67 11.08 5.85 -11.25
C ASN A 67 10.04 6.83 -11.80
N SER A 68 10.22 8.12 -11.52
CA SER A 68 9.30 9.18 -11.99
C SER A 68 9.30 9.26 -13.52
N LEU A 69 10.49 9.20 -14.13
CA LEU A 69 10.64 9.18 -15.58
C LEU A 69 10.07 7.90 -16.19
N LEU A 70 10.28 6.75 -15.55
CA LEU A 70 9.76 5.46 -15.98
C LEU A 70 8.23 5.48 -16.13
N MET A 71 7.53 6.04 -15.14
CA MET A 71 6.07 6.16 -15.16
C MET A 71 5.57 7.04 -16.32
N ASP A 72 6.31 8.09 -16.69
CA ASP A 72 5.99 8.93 -17.86
C ASP A 72 6.22 8.18 -19.17
N VAL A 73 7.36 7.47 -19.29
CA VAL A 73 7.68 6.64 -20.46
C VAL A 73 6.62 5.55 -20.66
N MET A 74 6.21 4.84 -19.60
CA MET A 74 5.14 3.85 -19.65
C MET A 74 3.88 4.41 -20.31
N GLN A 75 3.42 5.58 -19.89
CA GLN A 75 2.20 6.18 -20.42
C GLN A 75 2.36 6.65 -21.88
N LYS A 76 3.53 7.19 -22.24
CA LYS A 76 3.80 7.66 -23.61
C LYS A 76 3.90 6.50 -24.60
N VAL A 77 4.64 5.46 -24.25
CA VAL A 77 4.83 4.28 -25.10
C VAL A 77 3.51 3.51 -25.25
N ALA A 78 2.72 3.37 -24.18
CA ALA A 78 1.44 2.67 -24.24
C ALA A 78 0.50 3.21 -25.33
N LYS A 79 0.50 4.52 -25.57
CA LYS A 79 -0.30 5.14 -26.64
C LYS A 79 0.08 4.65 -28.03
N ARG A 80 1.37 4.38 -28.29
CA ARG A 80 1.87 3.83 -29.57
C ARG A 80 1.28 2.44 -29.83
N HIS A 81 1.04 1.68 -28.77
CA HIS A 81 0.49 0.31 -28.79
C HIS A 81 -1.04 0.26 -28.60
N LYS A 82 -1.73 1.41 -28.63
CA LYS A 82 -3.17 1.53 -28.36
C LYS A 82 -3.57 0.93 -27.00
N LEU A 83 -2.70 1.08 -26.01
CA LEU A 83 -2.89 0.65 -24.63
C LEU A 83 -2.98 1.87 -23.71
N LYS A 84 -3.55 1.67 -22.53
CA LYS A 84 -3.52 2.64 -21.44
C LYS A 84 -2.98 1.95 -20.19
N VAL A 85 -1.87 2.46 -19.68
CA VAL A 85 -1.32 2.03 -18.39
C VAL A 85 -2.15 2.65 -17.27
N LEU A 86 -2.62 1.81 -16.36
CA LEU A 86 -3.35 2.20 -15.16
C LEU A 86 -2.42 2.07 -13.96
N LEU A 87 -1.97 3.20 -13.42
CA LEU A 87 -1.09 3.21 -12.25
C LEU A 87 -1.86 3.28 -10.93
N HIS A 88 -3.19 3.45 -10.97
CA HIS A 88 -4.03 3.50 -9.78
C HIS A 88 -3.87 2.22 -8.94
N GLU A 89 -3.79 2.37 -7.63
CA GLU A 89 -3.48 1.32 -6.66
C GLU A 89 -4.53 0.20 -6.62
N LYS A 90 -5.78 0.53 -6.96
CA LYS A 90 -6.89 -0.42 -7.04
C LYS A 90 -7.80 -0.12 -8.25
N PRO A 91 -7.35 -0.40 -9.48
CA PRO A 91 -8.11 0.00 -10.68
C PRO A 91 -9.41 -0.80 -10.83
N PHE A 92 -9.41 -2.05 -10.36
CA PHE A 92 -10.58 -2.93 -10.38
C PHE A 92 -10.81 -3.51 -8.97
N ALA A 93 -12.05 -3.44 -8.46
CA ALA A 93 -12.40 -4.10 -7.20
C ALA A 93 -12.49 -5.62 -7.37
N GLY A 94 -12.19 -6.35 -6.29
CA GLY A 94 -12.27 -7.81 -6.26
C GLY A 94 -11.10 -8.57 -6.90
N VAL A 95 -10.07 -7.86 -7.38
CA VAL A 95 -8.79 -8.44 -7.87
C VAL A 95 -7.61 -7.78 -7.16
N ASN A 96 -6.38 -8.27 -7.31
CA ASN A 96 -5.19 -7.68 -6.65
C ASN A 96 -5.03 -6.19 -6.98
N GLY A 97 -4.46 -5.46 -6.02
CA GLY A 97 -4.07 -4.06 -6.22
C GLY A 97 -2.66 -3.95 -6.79
N SER A 98 -2.29 -2.76 -7.25
CA SER A 98 -0.95 -2.43 -7.72
C SER A 98 -0.17 -1.69 -6.63
N GLY A 99 1.02 -2.18 -6.29
CA GLY A 99 1.94 -1.57 -5.35
C GLY A 99 3.21 -1.06 -6.03
N LYS A 100 4.05 -0.35 -5.28
CA LYS A 100 5.41 0.02 -5.71
C LYS A 100 6.36 -0.21 -4.55
N HIS A 101 6.91 -1.41 -4.46
CA HIS A 101 7.74 -1.78 -3.32
C HIS A 101 9.06 -1.01 -3.34
N ASN A 102 9.40 -0.37 -2.22
CA ASN A 102 10.69 0.29 -2.06
C ASN A 102 11.65 -0.67 -1.36
N ASN A 103 12.53 -1.30 -2.13
CA ASN A 103 13.65 -2.07 -1.61
C ASN A 103 14.76 -1.11 -1.14
N TRP A 104 14.95 -1.01 0.17
CA TRP A 104 15.83 -0.05 0.82
C TRP A 104 16.99 -0.73 1.53
N SER A 105 18.19 -0.22 1.31
CA SER A 105 19.41 -0.65 1.98
C SER A 105 20.35 0.53 2.25
N LEU A 106 21.35 0.30 3.11
CA LEU A 106 22.41 1.26 3.41
C LEU A 106 23.75 0.65 3.03
N ALA A 107 24.55 1.37 2.25
CA ALA A 107 25.89 0.98 1.88
C ALA A 107 26.89 2.09 2.20
N THR A 108 28.11 1.71 2.57
CA THR A 108 29.22 2.66 2.69
C THR A 108 29.71 3.09 1.31
N ASP A 109 30.45 4.19 1.26
CA ASP A 109 31.21 4.64 0.08
C ASP A 109 32.21 3.58 -0.43
N THR A 110 32.68 2.70 0.44
CA THR A 110 33.51 1.54 0.09
C THR A 110 32.73 0.31 -0.41
N GLY A 111 31.41 0.43 -0.61
CA GLY A 111 30.56 -0.64 -1.15
C GLY A 111 30.14 -1.72 -0.14
N ILE A 112 30.29 -1.48 1.17
CA ILE A 112 29.88 -2.45 2.19
C ILE A 112 28.40 -2.26 2.49
N ASN A 113 27.57 -3.26 2.21
CA ASN A 113 26.16 -3.27 2.61
C ASN A 113 26.05 -3.50 4.12
N LEU A 114 25.51 -2.52 4.84
CA LEU A 114 25.36 -2.51 6.29
C LEU A 114 24.20 -3.38 6.79
N LEU A 115 23.31 -3.78 5.89
CA LEU A 115 22.16 -4.66 6.16
C LEU A 115 22.37 -6.08 5.62
N ALA A 116 23.55 -6.40 5.13
CA ALA A 116 23.92 -7.77 4.81
C ALA A 116 24.55 -8.44 6.04
N PRO A 117 24.14 -9.69 6.38
CA PRO A 117 24.87 -10.52 7.33
C PRO A 117 26.36 -10.59 7.01
N GLY A 118 27.19 -10.48 8.04
CA GLY A 118 28.64 -10.48 7.93
C GLY A 118 29.27 -11.88 8.03
N LYS A 119 30.47 -12.02 7.49
CA LYS A 119 31.24 -13.28 7.50
C LYS A 119 32.12 -13.49 8.73
N THR A 120 32.16 -12.51 9.62
CA THR A 120 32.95 -12.55 10.86
C THR A 120 32.11 -12.06 12.03
N PRO A 121 32.45 -12.43 13.28
CA PRO A 121 31.75 -11.93 14.46
C PRO A 121 31.75 -10.39 14.55
N ARG A 122 32.83 -9.74 14.12
CA ARG A 122 32.94 -8.27 14.09
C ARG A 122 31.97 -7.65 13.07
N THR A 123 31.93 -8.19 11.86
CA THR A 123 31.01 -7.70 10.82
C THR A 123 29.55 -8.02 11.14
N ASN A 124 29.27 -9.09 11.88
CA ASN A 124 27.93 -9.41 12.37
C ASN A 124 27.44 -8.45 13.46
N LEU A 125 28.32 -7.98 14.35
CA LEU A 125 27.95 -6.92 15.29
C LEU A 125 27.58 -5.63 14.54
N MET A 126 28.31 -5.28 13.48
CA MET A 126 27.98 -4.13 12.63
C MET A 126 26.61 -4.31 11.98
N PHE A 127 26.35 -5.46 11.34
CA PHE A 127 25.04 -5.80 10.79
C PHE A 127 23.93 -5.65 11.84
N LEU A 128 24.09 -6.29 13.01
CA LEU A 128 23.10 -6.22 14.09
C LEU A 128 22.86 -4.79 14.57
N THR A 129 23.90 -3.97 14.63
CA THR A 129 23.79 -2.56 15.00
C THR A 129 22.82 -1.84 14.06
N PHE A 130 23.06 -1.89 12.75
CA PHE A 130 22.20 -1.23 11.78
C PHE A 130 20.81 -1.86 11.71
N PHE A 131 20.74 -3.19 11.72
CA PHE A 131 19.49 -3.94 11.68
C PHE A 131 18.55 -3.57 12.84
N VAL A 132 19.06 -3.55 14.08
CA VAL A 132 18.26 -3.18 15.26
C VAL A 132 17.90 -1.70 15.27
N ASN A 133 18.78 -0.83 14.77
CA ASN A 133 18.45 0.59 14.60
C ASN A 133 17.29 0.79 13.61
N VAL A 134 17.20 -0.01 12.54
CA VAL A 134 16.03 0.03 11.64
C VAL A 134 14.75 -0.37 12.39
N LEU A 135 14.78 -1.44 13.18
CA LEU A 135 13.61 -1.86 13.97
C LEU A 135 13.17 -0.78 14.95
N LYS A 136 14.13 -0.15 15.63
CA LYS A 136 13.87 0.96 16.55
C LYS A 136 13.26 2.16 15.83
N ALA A 137 13.84 2.58 14.69
CA ALA A 137 13.34 3.69 13.90
C ALA A 137 11.90 3.47 13.43
N VAL A 138 11.63 2.28 12.85
CA VAL A 138 10.31 1.91 12.35
C VAL A 138 9.30 1.81 13.51
N HIS A 139 9.68 1.25 14.66
CA HIS A 139 8.81 1.19 15.83
C HIS A 139 8.45 2.58 16.36
N THR A 140 9.46 3.43 16.61
CA THR A 140 9.24 4.77 17.20
C THR A 140 8.44 5.68 16.26
N HIS A 141 8.59 5.53 14.94
CA HIS A 141 7.95 6.39 13.94
C HIS A 141 6.96 5.65 13.03
N ALA A 142 6.36 4.55 13.52
CA ALA A 142 5.42 3.72 12.77
C ALA A 142 4.27 4.55 12.15
N ASP A 143 3.67 5.43 12.95
CA ASP A 143 2.63 6.36 12.52
C ASP A 143 3.07 7.24 11.33
N LEU A 144 4.31 7.74 11.37
CA LEU A 144 4.86 8.63 10.36
C LEU A 144 5.13 7.88 9.05
N LEU A 145 5.60 6.63 9.14
CA LEU A 145 5.72 5.75 7.96
C LEU A 145 4.34 5.44 7.37
N ARG A 146 3.31 5.19 8.18
CA ARG A 146 1.94 5.01 7.68
C ARG A 146 1.40 6.27 6.99
N ALA A 147 1.68 7.45 7.53
CA ALA A 147 1.30 8.73 6.94
C ALA A 147 2.01 8.98 5.60
N SER A 148 3.27 8.53 5.45
CA SER A 148 4.06 8.69 4.23
C SER A 148 3.46 8.04 2.97
N ILE A 149 2.63 7.02 3.15
CA ILE A 149 2.00 6.25 2.07
C ILE A 149 0.49 6.50 1.96
N ALA A 150 -0.05 7.46 2.74
CA ALA A 150 -1.46 7.79 2.77
C ALA A 150 -1.89 8.51 1.48
N SER A 151 -2.93 7.98 0.82
CA SER A 151 -3.59 8.61 -0.32
C SER A 151 -4.97 7.96 -0.51
N SER A 152 -5.91 8.69 -1.12
CA SER A 152 -7.26 8.19 -1.40
C SER A 152 -7.24 6.84 -2.11
N ASN A 153 -6.35 6.69 -3.08
CA ASN A 153 -6.23 5.49 -3.89
C ASN A 153 -5.66 4.31 -3.09
N ASN A 154 -4.60 4.55 -2.30
CA ASN A 154 -3.94 3.51 -1.53
C ASN A 154 -4.84 3.00 -0.39
N ASP A 155 -5.74 3.83 0.13
CA ASP A 155 -6.78 3.38 1.08
C ASP A 155 -7.69 2.28 0.49
N HIS A 156 -7.89 2.23 -0.83
CA HIS A 156 -8.62 1.14 -1.50
C HIS A 156 -7.79 -0.15 -1.66
N ARG A 157 -6.46 -0.05 -1.48
CA ARG A 157 -5.51 -1.14 -1.68
C ARG A 157 -5.15 -1.81 -0.36
N LEU A 158 -4.77 -1.02 0.65
CA LEU A 158 -4.22 -1.53 1.91
C LEU A 158 -5.20 -2.49 2.63
N GLY A 159 -4.67 -3.58 3.16
CA GLY A 159 -5.43 -4.59 3.90
C GLY A 159 -6.25 -5.55 3.04
N ALA A 160 -5.95 -5.66 1.74
CA ALA A 160 -6.62 -6.58 0.83
C ALA A 160 -5.63 -7.18 -0.18
N ASN A 161 -5.84 -8.45 -0.56
CA ASN A 161 -5.22 -9.14 -1.70
C ASN A 161 -3.74 -8.75 -1.96
N GLU A 162 -2.83 -9.24 -1.12
CA GLU A 162 -1.36 -9.03 -1.18
C GLU A 162 -0.87 -7.59 -0.93
N ALA A 163 -1.74 -6.66 -0.57
CA ALA A 163 -1.32 -5.37 -0.01
C ALA A 163 -1.37 -5.40 1.53
N PRO A 164 -0.33 -4.92 2.23
CA PRO A 164 -0.28 -4.95 3.69
C PRO A 164 -1.40 -4.10 4.32
N PRO A 165 -1.85 -4.40 5.55
CA PRO A 165 -2.79 -3.54 6.27
C PRO A 165 -2.14 -2.20 6.65
N ALA A 166 -2.97 -1.27 7.13
CA ALA A 166 -2.54 0.04 7.62
C ALA A 166 -1.75 0.02 8.95
N ILE A 167 -1.54 -1.17 9.53
CA ILE A 167 -0.75 -1.37 10.74
C ILE A 167 0.69 -1.59 10.31
N ILE A 168 1.60 -0.68 10.67
CA ILE A 168 3.03 -0.88 10.40
C ILE A 168 3.57 -1.94 11.36
N SER A 169 4.16 -2.99 10.80
CA SER A 169 4.84 -4.08 11.48
C SER A 169 6.10 -4.44 10.68
N VAL A 170 7.07 -5.07 11.34
CA VAL A 170 8.30 -5.52 10.68
C VAL A 170 8.39 -7.04 10.72
N PHE A 171 8.54 -7.64 9.55
CA PHE A 171 8.89 -9.04 9.40
C PHE A 171 10.42 -9.18 9.33
N VAL A 172 11.00 -9.97 10.23
CA VAL A 172 12.45 -10.21 10.28
C VAL A 172 12.83 -11.65 9.96
N GLY A 173 11.87 -12.58 10.02
CA GLY A 173 12.10 -14.00 9.87
C GLY A 173 12.46 -14.66 11.19
N LYS A 174 12.05 -15.93 11.33
CA LYS A 174 12.21 -16.73 12.56
C LYS A 174 13.63 -16.72 13.12
N TYR A 175 14.65 -17.02 12.30
CA TYR A 175 16.04 -17.10 12.78
C TYR A 175 16.56 -15.77 13.33
N LEU A 176 16.30 -14.66 12.64
CA LEU A 176 16.73 -13.35 13.14
C LEU A 176 15.93 -12.95 14.38
N SER A 177 14.63 -13.29 14.46
CA SER A 177 13.85 -13.08 15.70
C SER A 177 14.46 -13.83 16.88
N GLU A 178 14.86 -15.09 16.70
CA GLU A 178 15.51 -15.90 17.75
C GLU A 178 16.87 -15.31 18.17
N VAL A 179 17.68 -14.83 17.22
CA VAL A 179 18.96 -14.16 17.51
C VAL A 179 18.73 -12.87 18.32
N LEU A 180 17.70 -12.08 17.99
CA LEU A 180 17.39 -10.88 18.76
C LEU A 180 16.93 -11.22 20.19
N ASP A 181 16.12 -12.26 20.35
CA ASP A 181 15.66 -12.71 21.67
C ASP A 181 16.83 -13.24 22.52
N GLU A 182 17.80 -13.94 21.90
CA GLU A 182 19.02 -14.39 22.56
C GLU A 182 19.87 -13.20 23.07
N VAL A 183 20.05 -12.16 22.23
CA VAL A 183 20.77 -10.94 22.62
C VAL A 183 20.06 -10.24 23.78
N GLU A 184 18.73 -10.10 23.73
CA GLU A 184 17.93 -9.48 24.79
C GLU A 184 18.10 -10.16 26.15
N GLN A 185 18.16 -11.50 26.15
CA GLN A 185 18.28 -12.34 27.35
C GLN A 185 19.70 -12.38 27.92
N ARG A 186 20.72 -12.51 27.06
CA ARG A 186 22.11 -12.75 27.49
C ARG A 186 22.84 -11.47 27.87
N VAL A 187 22.52 -10.34 27.23
CA VAL A 187 23.15 -9.05 27.53
C VAL A 187 22.47 -8.43 28.75
N THR A 188 23.17 -8.42 29.89
CA THR A 188 22.67 -7.92 31.19
C THR A 188 23.65 -6.93 31.81
N GLY A 189 23.29 -6.24 32.89
CA GLY A 189 24.20 -5.28 33.55
C GLY A 189 25.48 -5.86 34.15
N LYS A 190 25.67 -7.18 34.13
CA LYS A 190 26.92 -7.87 34.54
C LYS A 190 27.68 -8.49 33.35
N PHE A 191 27.35 -8.08 32.12
CA PHE A 191 27.92 -8.65 30.91
C PHE A 191 29.42 -8.38 30.81
N THR A 192 30.23 -9.45 30.77
CA THR A 192 31.69 -9.38 30.79
C THR A 192 32.28 -9.43 29.38
N GLU A 193 33.59 -9.15 29.25
CA GLU A 193 34.31 -9.32 27.98
C GLU A 193 34.31 -10.78 27.49
N GLN A 194 34.30 -11.76 28.40
CA GLN A 194 34.20 -13.17 28.02
C GLN A 194 32.82 -13.48 27.44
N ASP A 195 31.76 -12.97 28.06
CA ASP A 195 30.39 -13.12 27.55
C ASP A 195 30.23 -12.46 26.17
N GLU A 196 30.85 -11.29 25.97
CA GLU A 196 30.90 -10.58 24.68
C GLU A 196 31.47 -11.45 23.56
N VAL A 197 32.62 -12.08 23.80
CA VAL A 197 33.29 -12.94 22.82
C VAL A 197 32.44 -14.17 22.51
N ILE A 198 31.90 -14.83 23.53
CA ILE A 198 31.06 -16.02 23.36
C ILE A 198 29.80 -15.67 22.56
N LEU A 199 29.08 -14.63 22.96
CA LEU A 199 27.85 -14.20 22.29
C LEU A 199 28.11 -13.86 20.82
N LYS A 200 29.19 -13.14 20.52
CA LYS A 200 29.58 -12.83 19.14
C LYS A 200 29.85 -14.07 18.30
N MET A 201 30.46 -15.10 18.88
CA MET A 201 30.69 -16.37 18.20
C MET A 201 29.38 -17.13 17.96
N ASP A 202 28.47 -17.12 18.93
CA ASP A 202 27.18 -17.82 18.83
C ASP A 202 26.26 -17.14 17.80
N ILE A 203 26.15 -15.81 17.83
CA ILE A 203 25.46 -15.02 16.80
C ILE A 203 26.00 -15.37 15.39
N HIS A 204 27.32 -15.46 15.25
CA HIS A 204 27.93 -15.77 13.97
C HIS A 204 27.63 -17.19 13.46
N LYS A 205 27.45 -18.17 14.36
CA LYS A 205 27.00 -19.52 13.99
C LYS A 205 25.51 -19.56 13.63
N ASN A 206 24.70 -18.73 14.29
CA ASN A 206 23.23 -18.76 14.16
C ASN A 206 22.71 -17.94 12.98
N ILE A 207 23.47 -16.97 12.48
CA ILE A 207 23.12 -16.22 11.25
C ILE A 207 23.77 -16.94 10.06
N PRO A 208 23.01 -17.69 9.24
CA PRO A 208 23.57 -18.40 8.09
C PRO A 208 24.10 -17.43 7.02
N GLU A 209 25.21 -17.78 6.36
CA GLU A 209 25.78 -16.99 5.24
C GLU A 209 24.83 -16.88 4.04
N LEU A 210 23.99 -17.91 3.84
CA LEU A 210 22.92 -17.92 2.86
C LEU A 210 21.61 -18.07 3.63
N LEU A 211 20.84 -16.98 3.71
CA LEU A 211 19.46 -17.08 4.18
C LEU A 211 18.70 -17.87 3.11
N MET A 212 18.41 -19.16 3.38
CA MET A 212 17.35 -19.87 2.67
C MET A 212 16.10 -18.98 2.72
N ASP A 213 15.38 -18.93 1.60
CA ASP A 213 14.28 -18.00 1.36
C ASP A 213 13.20 -18.11 2.46
N ASN A 214 13.39 -17.36 3.55
CA ASN A 214 12.46 -17.22 4.67
C ASN A 214 11.47 -16.11 4.36
N THR A 215 11.05 -15.98 3.10
CA THR A 215 10.06 -15.01 2.69
C THR A 215 8.81 -15.20 3.55
N ASP A 216 8.33 -14.08 4.09
CA ASP A 216 6.93 -13.90 4.48
C ASP A 216 6.04 -14.53 3.40
N ARG A 217 5.61 -15.78 3.65
CA ARG A 217 4.98 -16.64 2.63
C ARG A 217 3.73 -16.01 2.04
N ASN A 218 3.08 -15.11 2.79
CA ASN A 218 1.85 -14.45 2.39
C ASN A 218 2.11 -13.02 1.90
N ARG A 219 3.36 -12.53 1.91
CA ARG A 219 3.77 -11.16 1.55
C ARG A 219 2.94 -10.05 2.22
N THR A 220 2.42 -10.30 3.42
CA THR A 220 1.44 -9.41 4.08
C THR A 220 2.08 -8.32 4.95
N SER A 221 3.37 -8.44 5.25
CA SER A 221 4.06 -7.45 6.08
C SER A 221 4.29 -6.15 5.31
N PRO A 222 4.02 -4.97 5.92
CA PRO A 222 4.30 -3.69 5.28
C PRO A 222 5.80 -3.42 5.15
N PHE A 223 6.64 -3.93 6.05
CA PHE A 223 8.08 -3.72 6.04
C PHE A 223 8.81 -5.03 6.34
N ALA A 224 9.50 -5.62 5.37
CA ALA A 224 10.05 -6.96 5.50
C ALA A 224 11.56 -7.00 5.24
N PHE A 225 12.32 -7.63 6.13
CA PHE A 225 13.72 -7.94 5.85
C PHE A 225 13.81 -9.09 4.85
N THR A 226 14.43 -8.85 3.70
CA THR A 226 14.56 -9.82 2.60
C THR A 226 16.01 -10.27 2.41
N GLY A 227 16.73 -10.39 3.53
CA GLY A 227 18.04 -11.02 3.63
C GLY A 227 19.24 -10.08 3.60
N ASN A 228 19.18 -9.00 2.82
CA ASN A 228 20.26 -8.01 2.75
C ASN A 228 19.75 -6.55 2.61
N LYS A 229 18.44 -6.35 2.80
CA LYS A 229 17.71 -5.10 2.61
C LYS A 229 16.34 -5.22 3.27
N PHE A 230 15.68 -4.10 3.49
CA PHE A 230 14.25 -4.09 3.83
C PHE A 230 13.41 -3.73 2.62
N GLU A 231 12.23 -4.32 2.53
CA GLU A 231 11.25 -4.06 1.48
C GLU A 231 10.04 -3.34 2.10
N PHE A 232 9.81 -2.09 1.71
CA PHE A 232 8.63 -1.33 2.11
C PHE A 232 7.49 -1.52 1.10
N ARG A 233 6.56 -2.42 1.42
CA ARG A 233 5.49 -2.88 0.53
C ARG A 233 4.22 -2.00 0.56
N ALA A 234 4.07 -1.16 1.58
CA ALA A 234 2.88 -0.33 1.76
C ALA A 234 2.77 0.85 0.79
N VAL A 235 3.84 1.16 0.05
CA VAL A 235 3.89 2.27 -0.91
C VAL A 235 2.98 1.99 -2.12
N GLY A 236 2.12 2.96 -2.45
CA GLY A 236 1.17 2.88 -3.56
C GLY A 236 1.84 3.00 -4.93
N SER A 237 1.26 2.39 -5.97
CA SER A 237 1.78 2.39 -7.34
C SER A 237 1.85 3.78 -7.99
N THR A 238 0.99 4.72 -7.60
CA THR A 238 1.06 6.12 -8.07
C THR A 238 2.00 7.00 -7.25
N ALA A 239 2.37 6.57 -6.04
CA ALA A 239 3.13 7.40 -5.12
C ALA A 239 4.52 7.73 -5.68
N ASN A 240 4.98 8.96 -5.47
CA ASN A 240 6.38 9.31 -5.70
C ASN A 240 7.23 8.72 -4.55
N CYS A 241 8.20 7.86 -4.88
CA CYS A 241 9.08 7.22 -3.90
C CYS A 241 9.85 8.21 -3.03
N ALA A 242 10.08 9.45 -3.51
CA ALA A 242 10.77 10.50 -2.77
C ALA A 242 10.20 10.65 -1.35
N TRP A 243 8.88 10.76 -1.22
CA TRP A 243 8.26 11.10 0.06
C TRP A 243 8.40 10.01 1.12
N PRO A 244 8.04 8.74 0.85
CA PRO A 244 8.36 7.62 1.74
C PRO A 244 9.85 7.50 2.06
N MET A 245 10.74 7.75 1.09
CA MET A 245 12.19 7.64 1.30
C MET A 245 12.77 8.80 2.11
N THR A 246 12.27 10.03 1.96
CA THR A 246 12.61 11.16 2.84
C THR A 246 12.29 10.82 4.28
N ILE A 247 11.09 10.28 4.53
CA ILE A 247 10.65 9.90 5.88
C ILE A 247 11.51 8.77 6.43
N LEU A 248 11.66 7.67 5.68
CA LEU A 248 12.44 6.51 6.12
C LEU A 248 13.90 6.86 6.43
N ASN A 249 14.54 7.65 5.57
CA ASN A 249 15.92 8.08 5.79
C ASN A 249 16.04 9.06 6.96
N THR A 250 15.06 9.94 7.18
CA THR A 250 15.06 10.89 8.31
C THR A 250 14.95 10.15 9.64
N ILE A 251 13.99 9.22 9.77
CA ILE A 251 13.82 8.45 11.03
C ILE A 251 15.03 7.55 11.31
N MET A 252 15.68 7.03 10.26
CA MET A 252 16.89 6.24 10.39
C MET A 252 18.07 7.11 10.85
N ALA A 253 18.22 8.31 10.27
CA ALA A 253 19.25 9.26 10.68
C ALA A 253 19.09 9.67 12.15
N ASP A 254 17.86 10.00 12.57
CA ASP A 254 17.53 10.32 13.97
C ASP A 254 17.94 9.21 14.93
N THR A 255 17.51 7.99 14.62
CA THR A 255 17.78 6.82 15.44
C THR A 255 19.28 6.53 15.55
N LEU A 256 20.04 6.67 14.45
CA LEU A 256 21.49 6.48 14.46
C LEU A 256 22.25 7.55 15.25
N ILE A 257 21.81 8.81 15.18
CA ILE A 257 22.39 9.90 15.98
C ILE A 257 22.17 9.63 17.46
N GLN A 258 20.96 9.22 17.84
CA GLN A 258 20.62 8.91 19.21
C GLN A 258 21.38 7.67 19.71
N PHE A 259 21.44 6.60 18.91
CA PHE A 259 22.23 5.40 19.21
C PHE A 259 23.69 5.74 19.49
N ARG A 260 24.31 6.58 18.63
CA ARG A 260 25.69 7.02 18.82
C ARG A 260 25.88 7.74 20.16
N LYS A 261 24.99 8.68 20.51
CA LYS A 261 25.06 9.43 21.77
C LYS A 261 24.96 8.50 22.99
N GLU A 262 24.07 7.51 22.95
CA GLU A 262 23.91 6.54 24.02
C GLU A 262 25.15 5.65 24.19
N VAL A 263 25.74 5.18 23.08
CA VAL A 263 26.98 4.41 23.10
C VAL A 263 28.14 5.25 23.65
N GLU A 264 28.31 6.48 23.18
CA GLU A 264 29.35 7.40 23.68
C GLU A 264 29.18 7.66 25.18
N SER A 265 27.95 7.84 25.68
CA SER A 265 27.69 8.02 27.12
C SER A 265 28.09 6.80 27.97
N LEU A 266 27.93 5.58 27.46
CA LEU A 266 28.38 4.37 28.17
C LEU A 266 29.90 4.24 28.13
N MET A 267 30.54 4.58 27.02
CA MET A 267 32.00 4.60 26.90
C MET A 267 32.65 5.61 27.84
N GLU A 268 32.05 6.79 28.03
CA GLU A 268 32.49 7.80 29.01
C GLU A 268 32.40 7.29 30.46
N LYS A 269 31.47 6.35 30.74
CA LYS A 269 31.36 5.67 32.04
C LYS A 269 32.37 4.54 32.22
N GLY A 270 33.25 4.31 31.24
CA GLY A 270 34.33 3.33 31.29
C GLY A 270 34.00 1.99 30.63
N GLU A 271 32.85 1.85 29.97
CA GLU A 271 32.56 0.64 29.21
C GLU A 271 33.38 0.56 27.93
N LYS A 272 33.84 -0.65 27.57
CA LYS A 272 34.48 -0.91 26.28
C LYS A 272 33.47 -0.72 25.16
N LYS A 273 33.94 -0.19 24.02
CA LYS A 273 33.11 0.13 22.84
C LYS A 273 32.15 -1.00 22.44
N GLU A 274 32.65 -2.22 22.32
CA GLU A 274 31.83 -3.36 21.88
C GLU A 274 30.74 -3.74 22.89
N ILE A 275 31.02 -3.61 24.19
CA ILE A 275 30.05 -3.87 25.27
C ILE A 275 28.99 -2.77 25.29
N ALA A 276 29.41 -1.50 25.21
CA ALA A 276 28.50 -0.36 25.13
C ALA A 276 27.53 -0.49 23.95
N ILE A 277 28.02 -0.89 22.76
CA ILE A 277 27.20 -1.17 21.58
C ILE A 277 26.16 -2.27 21.88
N LEU A 278 26.58 -3.39 22.49
CA LEU A 278 25.67 -4.49 22.81
C LEU A 278 24.61 -4.10 23.85
N HIS A 279 24.95 -3.28 24.84
CA HIS A 279 23.99 -2.76 25.81
C HIS A 279 22.90 -1.91 25.14
N VAL A 280 23.28 -0.97 24.26
CA VAL A 280 22.30 -0.15 23.53
C VAL A 280 21.48 -0.99 22.54
N ILE A 281 22.12 -1.94 21.83
CA ILE A 281 21.39 -2.89 20.96
C ILE A 281 20.33 -3.64 21.75
N ARG A 282 20.69 -4.20 22.92
CA ARG A 282 19.75 -4.94 23.77
C ARG A 282 18.60 -4.06 24.24
N GLN A 283 18.86 -2.82 24.61
CA GLN A 283 17.81 -1.86 24.94
C GLN A 283 16.87 -1.64 23.74
N TYR A 284 17.40 -1.39 22.54
CA TYR A 284 16.59 -1.13 21.36
C TYR A 284 15.79 -2.35 20.90
N ILE A 285 16.32 -3.57 21.09
CA ILE A 285 15.57 -4.81 20.87
C ILE A 285 14.34 -4.87 21.78
N ALA A 286 14.54 -4.63 23.08
CA ALA A 286 13.45 -4.67 24.06
C ALA A 286 12.38 -3.60 23.74
N GLU A 287 12.81 -2.38 23.41
CA GLU A 287 11.92 -1.26 23.12
C GLU A 287 11.17 -1.40 21.78
N SER A 288 11.76 -2.05 20.78
CA SER A 288 11.15 -2.24 19.45
C SER A 288 10.38 -3.55 19.31
N LYS A 289 10.35 -4.40 20.34
CA LYS A 289 9.74 -5.73 20.30
C LYS A 289 8.30 -5.75 19.81
N ALA A 290 7.53 -4.72 20.14
CA ALA A 290 6.13 -4.58 19.76
C ALA A 290 5.92 -4.58 18.22
N ILE A 291 6.84 -4.01 17.44
CA ILE A 291 6.70 -3.86 15.98
C ILE A 291 6.95 -5.18 15.23
N ARG A 292 7.69 -6.13 15.83
CA ARG A 292 8.09 -7.37 15.15
C ARG A 292 6.91 -8.33 15.08
N PHE A 293 6.58 -8.77 13.87
CA PHE A 293 5.48 -9.70 13.65
C PHE A 293 5.74 -10.63 12.47
N GLU A 294 5.63 -11.93 12.73
CA GLU A 294 5.96 -13.02 11.80
C GLU A 294 4.71 -13.75 11.26
N GLY A 295 3.52 -13.32 11.68
CA GLY A 295 2.24 -13.96 11.35
C GLY A 295 1.52 -13.33 10.17
N ASP A 296 0.26 -13.73 10.01
CA ASP A 296 -0.64 -13.19 8.99
C ASP A 296 -1.18 -11.81 9.39
N ASN A 297 -0.75 -10.77 8.66
CA ASN A 297 -1.13 -9.39 8.93
C ASN A 297 -2.60 -9.10 8.54
N TYR A 298 -3.30 -10.00 7.84
CA TYR A 298 -4.72 -9.84 7.53
C TYR A 298 -5.66 -10.32 8.62
N SER A 299 -5.15 -11.11 9.57
CA SER A 299 -5.99 -11.68 10.61
C SER A 299 -6.56 -10.61 11.54
N GLU A 300 -7.84 -10.73 11.90
CA GLU A 300 -8.44 -9.90 12.95
C GLU A 300 -7.73 -10.10 14.30
N ALA A 301 -7.17 -11.30 14.52
CA ALA A 301 -6.32 -11.57 15.67
C ALA A 301 -5.10 -10.64 15.71
N TRP A 302 -4.44 -10.40 14.57
CA TRP A 302 -3.34 -9.44 14.49
C TRP A 302 -3.81 -8.01 14.77
N ALA A 303 -4.94 -7.57 14.20
CA ALA A 303 -5.46 -6.23 14.48
C ALA A 303 -5.69 -5.98 15.98
N GLN A 304 -6.25 -6.97 16.69
CA GLN A 304 -6.46 -6.89 18.14
C GLN A 304 -5.15 -6.95 18.92
N GLU A 305 -4.22 -7.81 18.51
CA GLU A 305 -2.91 -7.93 19.15
C GLU A 305 -2.07 -6.66 18.96
N ALA A 306 -2.01 -6.12 17.74
CA ALA A 306 -1.33 -4.87 17.42
C ALA A 306 -1.83 -3.71 18.29
N ALA A 307 -3.15 -3.60 18.47
CA ALA A 307 -3.74 -2.61 19.38
C ALA A 307 -3.28 -2.79 20.84
N LYS A 308 -3.23 -4.04 21.33
CA LYS A 308 -2.70 -4.34 22.68
C LYS A 308 -1.21 -3.99 22.81
N ARG A 309 -0.45 -4.12 21.73
CA ARG A 309 0.97 -3.75 21.63
C ARG A 309 1.18 -2.24 21.43
N GLY A 310 0.12 -1.45 21.30
CA GLY A 310 0.18 0.01 21.10
C GLY A 310 0.46 0.45 19.66
N LEU A 311 0.30 -0.44 18.68
CA LEU A 311 0.46 -0.12 17.26
C LEU A 311 -0.85 0.44 16.70
N ASN A 312 -0.79 1.64 16.12
CA ASN A 312 -1.97 2.29 15.55
C ASN A 312 -2.40 1.67 14.21
N ASN A 313 -3.70 1.76 13.93
CA ASN A 313 -4.31 1.33 12.67
C ASN A 313 -5.07 2.49 12.01
N PHE A 314 -4.36 3.35 11.27
CA PHE A 314 -4.98 4.44 10.52
C PHE A 314 -5.54 3.94 9.18
N LYS A 315 -6.82 3.56 9.17
CA LYS A 315 -7.47 2.98 7.98
C LYS A 315 -7.73 3.99 6.86
N ASP A 316 -7.79 5.28 7.17
CA ASP A 316 -8.08 6.34 6.20
C ASP A 316 -6.97 7.39 6.14
N THR A 317 -6.88 8.03 4.98
CA THR A 317 -5.87 9.05 4.68
C THR A 317 -5.98 10.27 5.60
N PRO A 318 -7.13 10.94 5.79
CA PRO A 318 -7.17 12.16 6.61
C PRO A 318 -6.62 11.96 8.02
N ARG A 319 -7.03 10.88 8.71
CA ARG A 319 -6.53 10.60 10.07
C ARG A 319 -5.06 10.13 10.09
N ALA A 320 -4.60 9.46 9.04
CA ALA A 320 -3.18 9.12 8.91
C ALA A 320 -2.32 10.39 8.73
N LEU A 321 -2.82 11.39 7.98
CA LEU A 321 -2.10 12.63 7.71
C LEU A 321 -1.96 13.54 8.94
N ASP A 322 -2.85 13.44 9.92
CA ASP A 322 -2.76 14.17 11.20
C ASP A 322 -1.43 13.97 11.93
N VAL A 323 -0.75 12.85 11.66
CA VAL A 323 0.58 12.57 12.19
C VAL A 323 1.59 13.66 11.82
N PHE A 324 1.47 14.28 10.64
CA PHE A 324 2.38 15.35 10.21
C PHE A 324 2.27 16.63 11.05
N SER A 325 1.14 16.82 11.73
CA SER A 325 0.92 17.97 12.62
C SER A 325 1.31 17.69 14.09
N LYS A 326 1.74 16.46 14.41
CA LYS A 326 2.17 16.13 15.77
C LYS A 326 3.47 16.86 16.10
N LYS A 327 3.57 17.41 17.31
CA LYS A 327 4.77 18.13 17.78
C LYS A 327 6.07 17.32 17.60
N GLY A 328 6.05 16.04 17.93
CA GLY A 328 7.22 15.16 17.76
C GLY A 328 7.67 15.05 16.30
N THR A 329 6.73 15.01 15.35
CA THR A 329 7.04 14.98 13.92
C THR A 329 7.59 16.32 13.43
N LEU A 330 7.01 17.44 13.86
CA LEU A 330 7.50 18.78 13.52
C LEU A 330 8.93 18.98 14.05
N SER A 331 9.18 18.62 15.31
CA SER A 331 10.51 18.68 15.93
C SER A 331 11.52 17.79 15.20
N LEU A 332 11.16 16.55 14.85
CA LEU A 332 12.02 15.64 14.10
C LEU A 332 12.53 16.30 12.81
N PHE A 333 11.65 16.85 11.97
CA PHE A 333 12.10 17.46 10.71
C PHE A 333 12.91 18.75 10.93
N ALA A 334 12.54 19.57 11.93
CA ALA A 334 13.20 20.83 12.22
C ALA A 334 14.62 20.61 12.78
N GLU A 335 14.80 19.66 13.70
CA GLU A 335 16.10 19.32 14.29
C GLU A 335 17.07 18.75 13.25
N HIS A 336 16.56 17.96 12.31
CA HIS A 336 17.33 17.43 11.18
C HIS A 336 17.49 18.41 10.01
N LYS A 337 16.91 19.62 10.11
CA LYS A 337 16.96 20.68 9.08
C LYS A 337 16.45 20.21 7.71
N ILE A 338 15.46 19.33 7.71
CA ILE A 338 14.83 18.83 6.47
C ILE A 338 13.66 19.74 6.09
N PHE A 339 12.79 20.05 7.04
CA PHE A 339 11.69 20.99 6.89
C PHE A 339 11.51 21.82 8.15
N ASN A 340 11.10 23.08 7.99
CA ASN A 340 10.61 23.88 9.09
C ASN A 340 9.11 23.60 9.35
N HIS A 341 8.57 24.14 10.45
CA HIS A 341 7.17 23.90 10.84
C HIS A 341 6.17 24.37 9.77
N VAL A 342 6.40 25.53 9.17
CA VAL A 342 5.51 26.10 8.15
C VAL A 342 5.49 25.21 6.90
N GLU A 343 6.65 24.68 6.50
CA GLU A 343 6.74 23.75 5.37
C GLU A 343 6.01 22.43 5.64
N MET A 344 6.10 21.90 6.87
CA MET A 344 5.38 20.69 7.25
C MET A 344 3.87 20.89 7.31
N GLU A 345 3.40 22.01 7.87
CA GLU A 345 1.98 22.39 7.90
C GLU A 345 1.45 22.58 6.47
N ALA A 346 2.20 23.28 5.60
CA ALA A 346 1.81 23.46 4.21
C ALA A 346 1.72 22.12 3.45
N ARG A 347 2.67 21.20 3.67
CA ARG A 347 2.62 19.85 3.09
C ARG A 347 1.38 19.09 3.57
N HIS A 348 1.08 19.14 4.87
CA HIS A 348 -0.11 18.51 5.42
C HIS A 348 -1.39 19.03 4.76
N GLU A 349 -1.53 20.36 4.66
CA GLU A 349 -2.67 21.01 4.01
C GLU A 349 -2.81 20.61 2.53
N ILE A 350 -1.71 20.59 1.78
CA ILE A 350 -1.69 20.18 0.35
C ILE A 350 -2.14 18.72 0.20
N MET A 351 -1.68 17.82 1.07
CA MET A 351 -2.06 16.40 1.00
C MET A 351 -3.54 16.20 1.34
N LEU A 352 -4.09 16.94 2.30
CA LEU A 352 -5.52 16.95 2.59
C LEU A 352 -6.33 17.50 1.41
N GLU A 353 -5.86 18.58 0.79
CA GLU A 353 -6.49 19.17 -0.39
C GLU A 353 -6.49 18.19 -1.57
N GLU A 354 -5.38 17.49 -1.82
CA GLU A 354 -5.29 16.46 -2.86
C GLU A 354 -6.30 15.34 -2.61
N TYR A 355 -6.39 14.84 -1.37
CA TYR A 355 -7.37 13.84 -0.97
C TYR A 355 -8.80 14.31 -1.26
N VAL A 356 -9.16 15.51 -0.79
CA VAL A 356 -10.49 16.09 -1.00
C VAL A 356 -10.80 16.19 -2.49
N LYS A 357 -9.87 16.71 -3.30
CA LYS A 357 -10.06 16.87 -4.76
C LYS A 357 -10.26 15.53 -5.44
N LYS A 358 -9.47 14.50 -5.11
CA LYS A 358 -9.61 13.15 -5.70
C LYS A 358 -10.96 12.53 -5.36
N VAL A 359 -11.32 12.47 -4.08
CA VAL A 359 -12.61 11.91 -3.63
C VAL A 359 -13.79 12.73 -4.20
N GLN A 360 -13.64 14.05 -4.33
CA GLN A 360 -14.65 14.89 -4.97
C GLN A 360 -14.83 14.55 -6.45
N ILE A 361 -13.75 14.33 -7.21
CA ILE A 361 -13.83 13.92 -8.62
C ILE A 361 -14.51 12.56 -8.73
N GLU A 362 -14.15 11.61 -7.88
CA GLU A 362 -14.79 10.29 -7.84
C GLU A 362 -16.30 10.39 -7.56
N ALA A 363 -16.70 11.18 -6.56
CA ALA A 363 -18.11 11.41 -6.24
C ALA A 363 -18.87 12.04 -7.41
N ARG A 364 -18.26 13.04 -8.09
CA ARG A 364 -18.86 13.69 -9.27
C ARG A 364 -19.01 12.71 -10.43
N MET A 365 -17.97 11.93 -10.71
CA MET A 365 -18.00 10.94 -11.78
C MET A 365 -18.99 9.82 -11.50
N MET A 366 -19.10 9.38 -10.25
CA MET A 366 -20.07 8.36 -9.85
C MET A 366 -21.50 8.86 -10.02
N GLY A 367 -21.81 10.07 -9.55
CA GLY A 367 -23.11 10.68 -9.77
C GLY A 367 -23.42 10.88 -11.27
N TYR A 368 -22.44 11.34 -12.04
CA TYR A 368 -22.59 11.52 -13.49
C TYR A 368 -22.89 10.19 -14.21
N LEU A 369 -22.09 9.14 -13.98
CA LEU A 369 -22.28 7.83 -14.60
C LEU A 369 -23.59 7.17 -14.16
N ALA A 370 -23.94 7.29 -12.87
CA ALA A 370 -25.20 6.80 -12.35
C ALA A 370 -26.39 7.46 -13.07
N SER A 371 -26.43 8.79 -13.12
CA SER A 371 -27.55 9.55 -13.67
C SER A 371 -27.64 9.52 -15.20
N ASN A 372 -26.50 9.49 -15.91
CA ASN A 372 -26.48 9.64 -17.37
C ASN A 372 -26.29 8.32 -18.13
N SER A 373 -25.80 7.27 -17.47
CA SER A 373 -25.51 5.98 -18.13
C SER A 373 -26.31 4.84 -17.53
N ILE A 374 -26.20 4.62 -16.22
CA ILE A 374 -26.78 3.46 -15.54
C ILE A 374 -28.31 3.57 -15.42
N LEU A 375 -28.81 4.67 -14.87
CA LEU A 375 -30.24 4.89 -14.69
C LEU A 375 -31.01 4.91 -16.03
N PRO A 376 -30.56 5.61 -17.08
CA PRO A 376 -31.26 5.59 -18.37
C PRO A 376 -31.32 4.19 -19.00
N ALA A 377 -30.22 3.43 -18.96
CA ALA A 377 -30.19 2.06 -19.48
C ALA A 377 -31.16 1.15 -18.71
N ALA A 378 -31.17 1.23 -17.39
CA ALA A 378 -32.07 0.47 -16.53
C ALA A 378 -33.56 0.83 -16.76
N ILE A 379 -33.88 2.12 -16.86
CA ILE A 379 -35.24 2.59 -17.11
C ILE A 379 -35.72 2.17 -18.49
N SER A 380 -34.86 2.29 -19.52
CA SER A 380 -35.19 1.87 -20.88
C SER A 380 -35.53 0.38 -20.94
N TYR A 381 -34.71 -0.48 -20.33
CA TYR A 381 -34.98 -1.91 -20.29
C TYR A 381 -36.23 -2.26 -19.47
N ARG A 382 -36.43 -1.59 -18.32
CA ARG A 382 -37.65 -1.73 -17.51
C ARG A 382 -38.90 -1.39 -18.33
N ASN A 383 -38.87 -0.36 -19.17
CA ASN A 383 -40.01 0.01 -20.01
C ASN A 383 -40.34 -1.09 -21.03
N ARG A 384 -39.33 -1.73 -21.65
CA ARG A 384 -39.53 -2.86 -22.57
C ARG A 384 -40.22 -4.05 -21.87
N LEU A 385 -39.85 -4.33 -20.63
CA LEU A 385 -40.50 -5.38 -19.83
C LEU A 385 -41.96 -5.02 -19.51
N VAL A 386 -42.23 -3.77 -19.15
CA VAL A 386 -43.60 -3.30 -18.88
C VAL A 386 -44.47 -3.37 -20.14
N GLU A 387 -43.96 -2.97 -21.30
CA GLU A 387 -44.65 -3.12 -22.58
C GLU A 387 -44.94 -4.59 -22.91
N ASN A 388 -43.98 -5.48 -22.67
CA ASN A 388 -44.18 -6.92 -22.85
C ASN A 388 -45.31 -7.45 -21.94
N ILE A 389 -45.32 -7.10 -20.66
CA ILE A 389 -46.39 -7.50 -19.72
C ILE A 389 -47.76 -6.98 -20.19
N LYS A 390 -47.84 -5.72 -20.64
CA LYS A 390 -49.09 -5.14 -21.17
C LYS A 390 -49.58 -5.93 -22.38
N GLY A 391 -48.71 -6.21 -23.35
CA GLY A 391 -49.06 -6.98 -24.54
C GLY A 391 -49.56 -8.39 -24.21
N LEU A 392 -48.90 -9.11 -23.29
CA LEU A 392 -49.32 -10.45 -22.85
C LEU A 392 -50.69 -10.41 -22.16
N LYS A 393 -50.96 -9.36 -21.38
CA LYS A 393 -52.26 -9.16 -20.73
C LYS A 393 -53.37 -8.86 -21.74
N GLU A 394 -53.09 -8.06 -22.77
CA GLU A 394 -54.06 -7.68 -23.80
C GLU A 394 -54.51 -8.87 -24.65
N ILE A 395 -53.64 -9.85 -24.90
CA ILE A 395 -54.01 -11.11 -25.58
C ILE A 395 -54.65 -12.16 -24.67
N GLY A 396 -54.94 -11.82 -23.41
CA GLY A 396 -55.69 -12.66 -22.47
C GLY A 396 -54.88 -13.72 -21.74
N LEU A 397 -53.55 -13.62 -21.67
CA LEU A 397 -52.73 -14.58 -20.91
C LEU A 397 -52.79 -14.34 -19.41
N SER A 398 -52.78 -15.43 -18.65
CA SER A 398 -52.82 -15.42 -17.17
C SER A 398 -51.54 -14.85 -16.57
N GLU A 399 -51.64 -14.36 -15.32
CA GLU A 399 -50.51 -13.79 -14.58
C GLU A 399 -49.34 -14.76 -14.39
N GLU A 400 -49.60 -16.06 -14.30
CA GLU A 400 -48.56 -17.09 -14.21
C GLU A 400 -47.60 -17.04 -15.41
N THR A 401 -48.08 -16.62 -16.58
CA THR A 401 -47.29 -16.54 -17.82
C THR A 401 -46.29 -15.38 -17.83
N TRP A 402 -46.55 -14.32 -17.05
CA TRP A 402 -45.71 -13.11 -16.99
C TRP A 402 -45.20 -12.77 -15.58
N ARG A 403 -45.31 -13.71 -14.64
CA ARG A 403 -44.86 -13.54 -13.24
C ARG A 403 -43.40 -13.13 -13.14
N SER A 404 -42.51 -13.78 -13.89
CA SER A 404 -41.07 -13.50 -13.84
C SER A 404 -40.72 -12.09 -14.32
N GLN A 405 -41.38 -11.59 -15.37
CA GLN A 405 -41.21 -10.21 -15.84
C GLN A 405 -41.66 -9.21 -14.77
N LYS A 406 -42.79 -9.47 -14.11
CA LYS A 406 -43.29 -8.63 -13.00
C LYS A 406 -42.29 -8.55 -11.85
N GLU A 407 -41.74 -9.69 -11.43
CA GLU A 407 -40.71 -9.77 -10.38
C GLU A 407 -39.45 -8.99 -10.77
N ILE A 408 -38.98 -9.13 -12.01
CA ILE A 408 -37.83 -8.39 -12.53
C ILE A 408 -38.10 -6.86 -12.52
N VAL A 409 -39.30 -6.42 -12.90
CA VAL A 409 -39.68 -5.00 -12.86
C VAL A 409 -39.66 -4.45 -11.43
N GLN A 410 -40.08 -5.23 -10.43
CA GLN A 410 -40.00 -4.85 -9.02
C GLN A 410 -38.55 -4.71 -8.56
N VAL A 411 -37.67 -5.64 -8.97
CA VAL A 411 -36.23 -5.56 -8.69
C VAL A 411 -35.61 -4.32 -9.32
N PHE A 412 -35.98 -3.98 -10.56
CA PHE A 412 -35.57 -2.74 -11.21
C PHE A 412 -36.00 -1.51 -10.40
N ALA A 413 -37.26 -1.43 -9.99
CA ALA A 413 -37.77 -0.29 -9.23
C ALA A 413 -36.97 -0.09 -7.93
N LYS A 414 -36.70 -1.17 -7.19
CA LYS A 414 -35.86 -1.13 -5.98
C LYS A 414 -34.48 -0.52 -6.24
N HIS A 415 -33.78 -1.04 -7.25
CA HIS A 415 -32.40 -0.61 -7.51
C HIS A 415 -32.30 0.77 -8.17
N ILE A 416 -33.22 1.12 -9.07
CA ILE A 416 -33.30 2.44 -9.69
C ILE A 416 -33.54 3.52 -8.62
N ASN A 417 -34.53 3.30 -7.74
CA ASN A 417 -34.84 4.26 -6.68
C ASN A 417 -33.64 4.42 -5.75
N ALA A 418 -33.04 3.31 -5.28
CA ALA A 418 -31.89 3.38 -4.39
C ALA A 418 -30.68 4.11 -5.02
N VAL A 419 -30.36 3.86 -6.30
CA VAL A 419 -29.30 4.62 -6.99
C VAL A 419 -29.64 6.11 -7.04
N SER A 420 -30.87 6.47 -7.41
CA SER A 420 -31.31 7.86 -7.50
C SER A 420 -31.20 8.57 -6.15
N ASP A 421 -31.78 7.98 -5.11
CA ASP A 421 -31.85 8.55 -3.76
C ASP A 421 -30.44 8.73 -3.16
N HIS A 422 -29.56 7.74 -3.32
CA HIS A 422 -28.20 7.81 -2.80
C HIS A 422 -27.30 8.76 -3.58
N VAL A 423 -27.49 8.91 -4.89
CA VAL A 423 -26.78 9.93 -5.68
C VAL A 423 -27.17 11.34 -5.22
N GLU A 424 -28.46 11.59 -5.00
CA GLU A 424 -28.93 12.88 -4.49
C GLU A 424 -28.38 13.18 -3.09
N ALA A 425 -28.47 12.20 -2.17
CA ALA A 425 -27.94 12.32 -0.82
C ALA A 425 -26.42 12.59 -0.81
N MET A 426 -25.64 11.84 -1.60
CA MET A 426 -24.20 12.05 -1.78
C MET A 426 -23.90 13.47 -2.30
N ILE A 427 -24.67 13.97 -3.27
CA ILE A 427 -24.50 15.33 -3.79
C ILE A 427 -24.75 16.37 -2.70
N ASN A 428 -25.74 16.17 -1.83
CA ASN A 428 -26.05 17.09 -0.74
C ASN A 428 -24.97 17.08 0.34
N GLU A 429 -24.48 15.91 0.76
CA GLU A 429 -23.34 15.80 1.68
C GLU A 429 -22.08 16.47 1.11
N ARG A 430 -21.84 16.30 -0.20
CA ARG A 430 -20.74 16.99 -0.88
C ARG A 430 -20.90 18.51 -0.83
N LYS A 431 -22.11 19.06 -0.99
CA LYS A 431 -22.37 20.51 -0.86
C LYS A 431 -22.03 21.00 0.54
N VAL A 432 -22.48 20.28 1.57
CA VAL A 432 -22.18 20.60 2.97
C VAL A 432 -20.67 20.57 3.22
N ALA A 433 -19.98 19.50 2.81
CA ALA A 433 -18.54 19.37 2.98
C ALA A 433 -17.74 20.50 2.31
N ASN A 434 -18.13 20.95 1.11
CA ASN A 434 -17.42 22.04 0.41
C ASN A 434 -17.51 23.39 1.11
N ASN A 435 -18.53 23.60 1.93
CA ASN A 435 -18.72 24.86 2.66
C ASN A 435 -17.94 24.91 3.97
N LEU A 436 -17.26 23.83 4.36
CA LEU A 436 -16.36 23.82 5.52
C LEU A 436 -15.09 24.63 5.19
N GLU A 437 -14.74 25.57 6.06
CA GLU A 437 -13.59 26.46 5.87
C GLU A 437 -12.25 25.71 6.00
N SER A 438 -12.11 24.89 7.04
CA SER A 438 -10.91 24.10 7.28
C SER A 438 -10.79 22.95 6.28
N MET A 439 -9.62 22.82 5.64
CA MET A 439 -9.34 21.69 4.74
C MET A 439 -9.33 20.36 5.48
N HIS A 440 -8.85 20.32 6.72
CA HIS A 440 -8.92 19.13 7.58
C HIS A 440 -10.36 18.71 7.84
N ALA A 441 -11.21 19.63 8.30
CA ALA A 441 -12.63 19.33 8.53
C ALA A 441 -13.33 18.87 7.23
N ARG A 442 -12.97 19.49 6.10
CA ARG A 442 -13.44 19.08 4.78
C ARG A 442 -13.00 17.66 4.41
N ALA A 443 -11.74 17.31 4.61
CA ALA A 443 -11.20 15.98 4.34
C ALA A 443 -11.92 14.90 5.18
N ILE A 444 -12.13 15.17 6.47
CA ILE A 444 -12.91 14.28 7.36
C ILE A 444 -14.35 14.14 6.87
N ALA A 445 -15.01 15.23 6.49
CA ALA A 445 -16.38 15.17 5.96
C ALA A 445 -16.47 14.36 4.65
N TYR A 446 -15.50 14.50 3.75
CA TYR A 446 -15.44 13.68 2.54
C TYR A 446 -15.24 12.20 2.87
N CYS A 447 -14.36 11.88 3.82
CA CYS A 447 -14.10 10.52 4.26
C CYS A 447 -15.32 9.87 4.93
N ASP A 448 -15.94 10.55 5.89
CA ASP A 448 -16.94 9.97 6.77
C ASP A 448 -18.38 10.13 6.26
N LYS A 449 -18.64 11.12 5.39
CA LYS A 449 -20.00 11.44 4.91
C LYS A 449 -20.17 11.28 3.41
N VAL A 450 -19.16 11.54 2.58
CA VAL A 450 -19.31 11.42 1.11
C VAL A 450 -18.91 10.04 0.59
N LYS A 451 -17.71 9.58 0.94
CA LYS A 451 -17.15 8.29 0.47
C LYS A 451 -18.04 7.07 0.77
N PRO A 452 -18.77 6.97 1.91
CA PRO A 452 -19.62 5.81 2.19
C PRO A 452 -20.74 5.57 1.16
N TYR A 453 -21.19 6.60 0.44
CA TYR A 453 -22.16 6.43 -0.63
C TYR A 453 -21.61 5.65 -1.82
N PHE A 454 -20.29 5.59 -1.99
CA PHE A 454 -19.67 4.98 -3.17
C PHE A 454 -20.01 3.50 -3.27
N ASP A 455 -19.88 2.77 -2.16
CA ASP A 455 -20.15 1.34 -2.11
C ASP A 455 -21.64 1.05 -2.26
N VAL A 456 -22.50 1.89 -1.70
CA VAL A 456 -23.96 1.72 -1.77
C VAL A 456 -24.49 1.95 -3.19
N ILE A 457 -24.07 3.03 -3.84
CA ILE A 457 -24.44 3.34 -5.23
C ILE A 457 -23.90 2.25 -6.15
N ARG A 458 -22.63 1.87 -5.98
CA ARG A 458 -21.98 0.82 -6.76
C ARG A 458 -22.71 -0.51 -6.61
N TYR A 459 -23.07 -0.91 -5.39
CA TYR A 459 -23.78 -2.17 -5.16
C TYR A 459 -25.07 -2.26 -5.99
N HIS A 460 -25.87 -1.20 -5.99
CA HIS A 460 -27.10 -1.19 -6.77
C HIS A 460 -26.86 -1.11 -8.27
N ALA A 461 -25.85 -0.35 -8.73
CA ALA A 461 -25.43 -0.34 -10.12
C ALA A 461 -24.97 -1.72 -10.61
N ASP A 462 -24.17 -2.44 -9.81
CA ASP A 462 -23.71 -3.79 -10.10
C ASP A 462 -24.87 -4.80 -10.18
N LYS A 463 -25.92 -4.62 -9.38
CA LYS A 463 -27.15 -5.44 -9.49
C LYS A 463 -27.94 -5.12 -10.75
N LEU A 464 -27.97 -3.86 -11.19
CA LEU A 464 -28.61 -3.49 -12.46
C LEU A 464 -27.85 -4.05 -13.66
N GLU A 465 -26.52 -4.04 -13.66
CA GLU A 465 -25.67 -4.60 -14.73
C GLU A 465 -26.01 -6.06 -15.06
N LEU A 466 -26.38 -6.85 -14.04
CA LEU A 466 -26.72 -8.27 -14.18
C LEU A 466 -28.06 -8.53 -14.87
N ILE A 467 -28.97 -7.57 -14.84
CA ILE A 467 -30.36 -7.75 -15.25
C ILE A 467 -30.65 -6.99 -16.55
N VAL A 468 -29.98 -5.86 -16.78
CA VAL A 468 -30.10 -5.07 -18.01
C VAL A 468 -29.51 -5.85 -19.20
N ASP A 469 -30.22 -5.83 -20.33
CA ASP A 469 -29.73 -6.35 -21.61
C ASP A 469 -28.35 -5.75 -21.94
N ASP A 470 -27.40 -6.63 -22.25
CA ASP A 470 -26.01 -6.29 -22.57
C ASP A 470 -25.92 -5.24 -23.67
N LYS A 471 -26.84 -5.27 -24.66
CA LYS A 471 -26.90 -4.29 -25.75
C LYS A 471 -27.24 -2.87 -25.31
N LEU A 472 -27.91 -2.71 -24.18
CA LEU A 472 -28.28 -1.41 -23.61
C LEU A 472 -27.26 -0.93 -22.57
N TRP A 473 -26.37 -1.82 -22.11
CA TRP A 473 -25.39 -1.50 -21.10
C TRP A 473 -24.16 -0.84 -21.74
N VAL A 474 -23.99 0.47 -21.50
CA VAL A 474 -23.00 1.28 -22.21
C VAL A 474 -21.56 1.17 -21.67
N LEU A 475 -21.38 0.67 -20.45
CA LEU A 475 -20.07 0.57 -19.82
C LEU A 475 -19.47 -0.82 -20.10
N PRO A 476 -18.18 -0.90 -20.50
CA PRO A 476 -17.50 -2.17 -20.62
C PRO A 476 -17.58 -2.97 -19.32
N LYS A 477 -17.93 -4.25 -19.41
CA LYS A 477 -18.00 -5.13 -18.25
C LYS A 477 -16.60 -5.57 -17.84
N TYR A 478 -16.44 -5.96 -16.58
CA TYR A 478 -15.13 -6.39 -16.06
C TYR A 478 -14.55 -7.57 -16.85
N ARG A 479 -15.39 -8.50 -17.31
CA ARG A 479 -14.95 -9.62 -18.17
C ARG A 479 -14.25 -9.14 -19.45
N GLU A 480 -14.63 -7.97 -19.95
CA GLU A 480 -14.14 -7.38 -21.18
C GLU A 480 -12.84 -6.64 -20.88
N MET A 481 -12.85 -5.78 -19.87
CA MET A 481 -11.66 -5.01 -19.47
C MET A 481 -10.50 -5.89 -18.99
N LEU A 482 -10.78 -7.05 -18.38
CA LEU A 482 -9.76 -7.92 -17.81
C LEU A 482 -9.26 -9.01 -18.78
N PHE A 483 -10.11 -9.48 -19.71
CA PHE A 483 -9.81 -10.67 -20.51
C PHE A 483 -10.00 -10.53 -22.02
N LEU A 484 -10.75 -9.54 -22.52
CA LEU A 484 -10.82 -9.33 -23.97
C LEU A 484 -9.50 -8.71 -24.43
N ARG A 485 -8.84 -9.39 -25.37
CA ARG A 485 -7.47 -9.11 -25.83
C ARG A 485 -7.46 -8.45 -27.21
#